data_AF-A0A6A2Z0K1-F1
#
_entry.id   AF-A0A6A2Z0K1-F1
#
_cell.length_a   1.000
_cell.length_b   1.000
_cell.length_c   1.000
_cell.angle_alpha   90.00
_cell.angle_beta   90.00
_cell.angle_gamma   90.00
#
_symmetry.space_group_name_H-M   'P 1'
#
loop_
_entity.id
_entity.type
_entity.pdbx_description
1 polymer ?
#
loop_
_entity_poly.entity_id
_entity_poly.type
_entity_poly.pdbx_seq_one_letter_code
_entity_poly.pdbx_strand_id
1 'polypeptide(L)' 'MCVAGVALLETFDEAWQQLKRQRGESPVPRNFILSFSHPMFVKGKATNFNIEACSGLVSELYPEVKYTTVDEYPDQFV' A
#
# COMPACT_ATOMS: atom_id res chain seq x y z
N MET A 1 -19.82 -6.51 8.05
CA MET A 1 -18.68 -6.10 7.21
C MET A 1 -17.38 -5.91 8.00
N CYS A 2 -17.37 -5.53 9.29
CA CYS A 2 -16.12 -5.41 10.08
C CYS A 2 -15.34 -6.71 10.26
N VAL A 3 -15.99 -7.87 10.38
CA VAL A 3 -15.32 -9.13 10.74
C VAL A 3 -14.47 -9.70 9.59
N ALA A 4 -14.88 -9.49 8.34
CA ALA A 4 -14.13 -9.93 7.17
C ALA A 4 -12.84 -9.11 6.96
N GLY A 5 -12.86 -7.81 7.32
CA GLY A 5 -11.68 -6.94 7.23
C GLY A 5 -10.60 -7.27 8.25
N VAL A 6 -10.99 -7.73 9.46
CA VAL A 6 -10.04 -8.14 10.51
C VAL A 6 -9.37 -9.48 10.15
N ALA A 7 -10.14 -10.46 9.65
CA ALA A 7 -9.58 -11.76 9.23
C ALA A 7 -8.58 -11.64 8.05
N LEU A 8 -8.80 -10.67 7.16
CA LEU A 8 -7.89 -10.38 6.03
C LEU A 8 -6.55 -9.77 6.49
N LEU A 9 -6.54 -9.05 7.61
CA LEU A 9 -5.31 -8.49 8.20
C LEU A 9 -4.53 -9.54 8.99
N GLU A 10 -5.21 -10.38 9.78
CA GLU A 10 -4.57 -11.46 10.55
C GLU A 10 -3.90 -12.50 9.65
N THR A 11 -4.56 -12.89 8.56
CA THR A 11 -3.96 -13.78 7.53
C THR A 11 -2.75 -13.17 6.84
N PHE A 12 -2.67 -11.83 6.74
CA PHE A 12 -1.54 -11.13 6.14
C PHE A 12 -0.30 -11.13 7.04
N ASP A 13 -0.48 -11.06 8.36
CA ASP A 13 0.62 -11.13 9.34
C ASP A 13 1.27 -12.52 9.39
N GLU A 14 0.48 -13.58 9.26
CA GLU A 14 1.00 -14.95 9.13
C GLU A 14 1.74 -15.15 7.80
N ALA A 15 1.15 -14.69 6.69
CA ALA A 15 1.79 -14.70 5.37
C ALA A 15 3.10 -13.89 5.37
N TRP A 16 3.17 -12.80 6.15
CA TRP A 16 4.37 -11.98 6.25
C TRP A 16 5.57 -12.72 6.83
N GLN A 17 5.37 -13.61 7.80
CA GLN A 17 6.49 -14.39 8.36
C GLN A 17 7.13 -15.29 7.31
N GLN A 18 6.34 -15.83 6.37
CA GLN A 18 6.85 -16.58 5.22
C GLN A 18 7.60 -15.67 4.24
N LEU A 19 7.03 -14.49 3.94
CA LEU A 19 7.62 -13.50 3.05
C LEU A 19 8.97 -12.93 3.55
N LYS A 20 9.17 -12.85 4.87
CA LYS A 20 10.48 -12.45 5.45
C LYS A 20 11.62 -13.36 5.04
N ARG A 21 11.38 -14.68 4.98
CA ARG A 21 12.38 -15.66 4.53
C ARG A 21 12.66 -15.50 3.04
N GLN A 22 11.59 -15.44 2.24
CA GLN A 22 11.68 -15.27 0.79
C GLN A 22 12.35 -13.95 0.37
N ARG A 23 12.26 -12.88 1.17
CA ARG A 23 12.89 -11.59 0.87
C ARG A 23 14.41 -11.69 0.74
N GLY A 24 15.08 -12.39 1.66
CA GLY A 24 16.54 -12.53 1.63
C GLY A 24 17.03 -13.40 0.48
N GLU A 25 16.19 -14.34 0.04
CA GLU A 25 16.46 -15.29 -1.03
C GLU A 25 16.03 -14.77 -2.42
N SER A 26 15.20 -13.73 -2.47
CA SER A 26 14.67 -13.18 -3.72
C SER A 26 15.69 -12.29 -4.41
N PRO A 27 15.89 -12.43 -5.74
CA PRO A 27 16.72 -11.52 -6.50
C PRO A 27 16.07 -10.13 -6.62
N VAL A 28 16.88 -9.11 -6.88
CA VAL A 28 16.40 -7.77 -7.26
C VAL A 28 15.63 -7.88 -8.59
N PRO A 29 14.46 -7.22 -8.75
CA PRO A 29 13.82 -6.25 -7.84
C PRO A 29 12.79 -6.86 -6.87
N ARG A 30 12.61 -8.18 -6.88
CA ARG A 30 11.54 -8.86 -6.13
C ARG A 30 11.69 -8.66 -4.61
N ASN A 31 12.91 -8.71 -4.09
CA ASN A 31 13.18 -8.45 -2.67
C ASN A 31 12.76 -7.05 -2.21
N PHE A 32 12.88 -6.03 -3.08
CA PHE A 32 12.46 -4.66 -2.80
C PHE A 32 10.93 -4.57 -2.69
N ILE A 33 10.22 -5.14 -3.65
CA ILE A 33 8.75 -5.19 -3.65
C ILE A 33 8.26 -5.88 -2.36
N LEU A 34 8.82 -7.05 -2.04
CA LEU A 34 8.50 -7.78 -0.80
C LEU A 34 8.84 -7.00 0.47
N SER A 35 9.88 -6.18 0.46
CA SER A 35 10.24 -5.33 1.60
C SER A 35 9.26 -4.19 1.83
N PHE A 36 8.66 -3.67 0.76
CA PHE A 36 7.75 -2.53 0.77
C PHE A 36 6.31 -2.92 1.10
N SER A 37 5.84 -4.09 0.65
CA SER A 37 4.42 -4.49 0.73
C SER A 37 3.85 -4.44 2.16
N HIS A 38 4.47 -5.12 3.13
CA HIS A 38 3.91 -5.16 4.49
C HIS A 38 3.87 -3.81 5.21
N PRO A 39 4.95 -3.00 5.27
CA PRO A 39 4.87 -1.69 5.90
C PRO A 39 3.79 -0.80 5.25
N MET A 40 3.56 -0.92 3.95
CA MET A 40 2.52 -0.17 3.24
C MET A 40 1.11 -0.65 3.55
N PHE A 41 0.84 -1.95 3.43
CA PHE A 41 -0.51 -2.50 3.53
C PHE A 41 -0.94 -2.86 4.97
N VAL A 42 -0.01 -3.27 5.84
CA VAL A 42 -0.31 -3.67 7.23
C VAL A 42 -0.10 -2.51 8.19
N LYS A 43 1.07 -1.86 8.13
CA LYS A 43 1.38 -0.74 9.04
C LYS A 43 0.82 0.60 8.54
N GLY A 44 0.25 0.63 7.34
CA GLY A 44 -0.34 1.83 6.75
C GLY A 44 0.67 2.94 6.50
N LYS A 45 1.94 2.66 6.20
CA LYS A 45 3.00 3.69 6.04
C LYS A 45 2.68 4.81 5.04
N ALA A 46 1.75 4.56 4.10
CA ALA A 46 1.28 5.55 3.14
C ALA A 46 0.38 6.65 3.74
N THR A 47 -0.27 6.39 4.87
CA THR A 47 -1.31 7.27 5.43
C THR A 47 -1.25 7.41 6.95
N ASN A 48 -0.49 6.55 7.64
CA ASN A 48 -0.34 6.53 9.10
C ASN A 48 0.75 7.51 9.58
N PHE A 49 0.86 8.67 8.92
CA PHE A 49 1.70 9.79 9.32
C PHE A 49 0.86 11.06 9.35
N ASN A 50 1.19 11.99 10.25
CA ASN A 50 0.53 13.28 10.27
C ASN A 50 1.07 14.12 9.12
N ILE A 51 0.19 14.63 8.27
CA ILE A 51 0.57 15.56 7.20
C ILE A 51 0.91 16.89 7.88
N GLU A 52 2.20 17.21 7.96
CA GLU A 52 2.62 18.52 8.45
C GLU A 52 2.34 19.57 7.38
N ALA A 53 1.98 20.78 7.77
CA ALA A 53 1.55 21.86 6.86
C ALA A 53 2.59 22.24 5.77
N CYS A 54 3.85 21.80 5.89
CA CYS A 54 4.90 21.97 4.87
C CYS A 54 4.87 20.89 3.77
N SER A 55 4.29 19.71 4.01
CA SER A 55 4.08 18.68 3.01
C SER A 55 2.67 18.82 2.44
N GLY A 56 2.49 19.77 1.52
CA GLY A 56 1.20 20.00 0.87
C GLY A 56 0.70 18.74 0.15
N LEU A 57 -0.60 18.45 0.29
CA LEU A 57 -1.28 17.47 -0.55
C LEU A 57 -1.27 17.99 -1.99
N VAL A 58 -0.78 17.19 -2.94
CA VAL A 58 -0.70 17.59 -4.35
C VAL A 58 -2.08 17.93 -4.92
N SER A 59 -3.14 17.26 -4.43
CA SER A 59 -4.53 17.55 -4.75
C SER A 59 -4.98 18.95 -4.32
N GLU A 60 -4.43 19.50 -3.24
CA GLU A 60 -4.72 20.86 -2.77
C GLU A 60 -3.93 21.91 -3.56
N LEU A 61 -2.73 21.56 -4.01
CA LEU A 61 -1.85 22.48 -4.76
C LEU A 61 -2.30 22.67 -6.21
N TYR A 62 -2.89 21.64 -6.82
CA TYR A 62 -3.35 21.65 -8.22
C TYR A 62 -4.79 21.10 -8.34
N PRO A 63 -5.79 21.86 -7.87
CA PRO A 63 -7.19 21.42 -7.89
C PRO A 63 -7.77 21.27 -9.30
N GLU A 64 -7.14 21.87 -10.30
CA GLU A 64 -7.52 21.77 -11.71
C GLU A 64 -7.17 20.41 -12.33
N VAL A 65 -6.27 19.64 -11.71
CA VAL A 65 -5.85 18.33 -12.22
C VAL A 65 -6.91 17.29 -11.87
N LYS A 66 -7.54 16.72 -12.90
CA LYS A 66 -8.44 15.56 -12.74
C LYS A 66 -7.60 14.29 -12.60
N TYR A 67 -7.61 13.70 -11.41
CA TYR A 67 -6.98 12.40 -11.16
C TYR A 67 -7.88 11.27 -11.63
N THR A 68 -7.30 10.23 -12.23
CA THR A 68 -8.02 8.97 -12.46
C THR A 68 -8.28 8.31 -11.12
N THR A 69 -9.54 8.01 -10.84
CA THR A 69 -9.92 7.34 -9.58
C THR A 69 -9.53 5.86 -9.61
N VAL A 70 -9.46 5.25 -8.42
CA VAL A 70 -9.19 3.80 -8.29
C VAL A 70 -10.29 2.96 -8.94
N ASP A 71 -11.50 3.49 -9.06
CA ASP A 71 -12.63 2.81 -9.71
C ASP A 71 -12.56 2.92 -11.24
N GLU A 72 -12.06 4.04 -11.79
CA GLU A 72 -11.93 4.25 -13.24
C GLU A 72 -10.67 3.62 -13.86
N TYR A 73 -9.60 3.44 -13.07
CA TYR A 73 -8.34 2.89 -13.58
C TYR A 73 -8.44 1.45 -14.13
N PRO A 74 -9.16 0.51 -13.46
CA PRO A 74 -9.29 -0.87 -13.94
C PRO A 74 -9.98 -1.03 -15.28
N ASP A 75 -10.86 -0.09 -15.67
CA ASP A 75 -11.59 -0.12 -16.95
C ASP A 75 -10.65 -0.10 -18.17
N GLN A 76 -9.40 0.31 -17.99
CA GLN A 76 -8.38 0.31 -19.05
C GLN A 76 -7.83 -1.10 -19.38
N PHE A 77 -8.05 -2.08 -18.51
CA PHE A 77 -7.47 -3.42 -18.61
C PHE A 77 -8.53 -4.52 -18.89
N VAL A 78 -9.78 -4.12 -19.13
CA VAL A 78 -10.91 -4.96 -19.52
C VAL A 78 -11.06 -4.96 -21.04
#